data_AF-A0A942S5L7-F1
#
_entry.id   AF-A0A942S5L7-F1
#
_cell.length_a   1.000
_cell.length_b   1.000
_cell.length_c   1.000
_cell.angle_alpha   90.00
_cell.angle_beta   90.00
_cell.angle_gamma   90.00
#
_symmetry.space_group_name_H-M   'P 1'
#
loop_
_entity.id
_entity.type
_entity.pdbx_description
1 polymer ?
#
loop_
_entity_poly.entity_id
_entity_poly.type
_entity_poly.pdbx_seq_one_letter_code
_entity_poly.pdbx_strand_id
1 'polypeptide(L)'
;MKQEANYIKSEQQEKVSQPLPKKKLKKNFFNKLFLDILGGDFLAQDWARRQVSYILFLAIIALVYIANSYYTEGIARKIDIISRDLKELQFEYISSKSKLMHESKQSELTRKLKQTGLKESVEPVKKIVTNKNSKK
;
A
#
# COMPACT_ATOMS: atom_id res chain seq x y z
N MET A 1 32.14 -3.71 2.60
CA MET A 1 30.81 -3.50 2.00
C MET A 1 29.86 -4.70 2.07
N LYS A 2 30.30 -5.97 2.27
CA LYS A 2 29.38 -7.11 2.44
C LYS A 2 28.80 -7.31 3.85
N GLN A 3 29.13 -6.45 4.81
CA GLN A 3 28.72 -6.60 6.21
C GLN A 3 27.52 -5.70 6.60
N GLU A 4 27.25 -4.62 5.85
CA GLU A 4 26.10 -3.74 6.13
C GLU A 4 24.77 -4.31 5.62
N ALA A 5 24.80 -5.09 4.53
CA ALA A 5 23.60 -5.74 3.99
C ALA A 5 23.06 -6.88 4.87
N ASN A 6 23.84 -7.34 5.86
CA ASN A 6 23.47 -8.45 6.73
C ASN A 6 22.87 -7.99 8.07
N TYR A 7 22.90 -6.69 8.38
CA TYR A 7 22.33 -6.15 9.62
C TYR A 7 20.84 -5.78 9.48
N ILE A 8 20.37 -5.46 8.27
CA ILE A 8 18.97 -5.09 8.01
C ILE A 8 18.03 -6.32 7.97
N LYS A 9 18.58 -7.54 7.87
CA LYS A 9 17.78 -8.77 7.74
C LYS A 9 17.36 -9.37 9.09
N SER A 10 17.99 -8.98 10.19
CA SER A 10 17.76 -9.55 11.53
C SER A 10 16.69 -8.86 12.37
N GLU A 11 16.21 -7.66 12.01
CA GLU A 11 15.14 -6.97 12.78
C GLU A 11 13.71 -7.26 12.31
N GLN A 12 13.49 -8.02 11.23
CA GLN A 12 12.14 -8.33 10.75
C GLN A 12 11.66 -9.74 11.09
N GLN A 13 12.34 -10.46 11.98
CA GLN A 13 12.00 -11.86 12.26
C GLN A 13 11.99 -12.21 13.74
N GLU A 14 11.32 -11.39 14.58
CA GLU A 14 10.91 -11.83 15.92
C GLU A 14 9.61 -11.16 16.39
N LYS A 15 8.50 -11.57 15.78
CA LYS A 15 7.19 -11.71 16.44
C LYS A 15 6.25 -12.58 15.60
N VAL A 16 6.60 -13.85 15.49
CA VAL A 16 5.65 -14.89 15.08
C VAL A 16 4.79 -15.20 16.31
N SER A 17 3.77 -14.37 16.49
CA SER A 17 2.63 -14.70 17.35
C SER A 17 2.09 -16.05 16.88
N GLN A 18 2.07 -17.02 17.78
CA GLN A 18 1.48 -18.35 17.60
C GLN A 18 0.15 -18.21 16.82
N PRO A 19 -0.13 -19.04 15.80
CA PRO A 19 -1.43 -19.00 15.16
C PRO A 19 -2.46 -19.40 16.21
N LEU A 20 -3.23 -18.44 16.72
CA LEU A 20 -4.39 -18.74 17.56
C LEU A 20 -5.22 -19.78 16.81
N PRO A 21 -5.66 -20.87 17.48
CA PRO A 21 -6.47 -21.89 16.85
C PRO A 21 -7.69 -21.19 16.24
N LYS A 22 -7.81 -21.21 14.91
CA LYS A 22 -9.00 -20.75 14.20
C LYS A 22 -10.15 -21.68 14.59
N LYS A 23 -10.77 -21.43 15.75
CA LYS A 23 -11.96 -22.13 16.22
C LYS A 23 -13.03 -21.91 15.16
N LYS A 24 -13.36 -22.96 14.42
CA LYS A 24 -14.44 -22.96 13.43
C LYS A 24 -15.74 -22.72 14.21
N LEU A 25 -16.19 -21.47 14.24
CA LEU A 25 -17.49 -21.10 14.79
C LEU A 25 -18.54 -21.96 14.08
N LYS A 26 -19.20 -22.84 14.84
CA LYS A 26 -20.15 -23.81 14.28
C LYS A 26 -21.33 -23.02 13.71
N LYS A 27 -21.49 -23.03 12.38
CA LYS A 27 -22.61 -22.40 11.65
C LYS A 27 -23.97 -22.78 12.26
N ASN A 28 -24.07 -24.00 12.79
CA ASN A 28 -25.26 -24.54 13.44
C ASN A 28 -25.59 -23.86 14.77
N PHE A 29 -24.60 -23.32 15.50
CA PHE A 29 -24.84 -22.58 16.74
C PHE A 29 -25.48 -21.22 16.45
N PHE A 30 -25.01 -20.52 15.41
CA PHE A 30 -25.61 -19.26 14.97
C PHE A 30 -27.03 -19.47 14.50
N ASN A 31 -27.28 -20.43 13.61
CA ASN A 31 -28.64 -20.71 13.12
C ASN A 31 -29.59 -21.02 14.28
N LYS A 32 -29.16 -21.82 15.27
CA LYS A 32 -29.97 -22.09 16.46
C LYS A 32 -30.23 -20.81 17.28
N LEU A 33 -29.22 -19.98 17.52
CA LEU A 33 -29.40 -18.68 18.19
C LEU A 33 -30.36 -17.76 17.43
N PHE A 34 -30.27 -17.70 16.10
CA PHE A 34 -31.18 -16.91 15.27
C PHE A 34 -32.61 -17.43 15.35
N LEU A 35 -32.82 -18.75 15.30
CA LEU A 35 -34.14 -19.35 15.47
C LEU A 35 -34.70 -19.11 16.88
N ASP A 36 -33.88 -19.19 17.93
CA ASP A 36 -34.31 -18.95 19.31
C ASP A 36 -34.68 -17.46 19.54
N ILE A 37 -33.96 -16.53 18.88
CA ILE A 37 -34.22 -15.08 18.96
C ILE A 37 -35.44 -14.67 18.11
N LEU A 38 -35.53 -15.16 16.87
CA LEU A 38 -36.65 -14.84 15.97
C LEU A 38 -37.93 -15.62 16.30
N GLY A 39 -37.78 -16.81 16.90
CA GLY A 39 -38.88 -17.66 17.34
C GLY A 39 -39.64 -17.10 18.55
N GLY A 40 -39.17 -16.01 19.14
CA GLY A 40 -39.90 -15.25 20.14
C GLY A 40 -39.71 -15.73 21.58
N ASP A 41 -38.98 -16.82 21.83
CA ASP A 41 -38.62 -17.26 23.20
C ASP A 41 -37.85 -16.16 23.95
N PHE A 42 -36.98 -15.44 23.25
CA PHE A 42 -36.28 -14.29 23.81
C PHE A 42 -37.20 -13.08 24.10
N LEU A 43 -38.19 -12.84 23.23
CA LEU A 43 -39.15 -11.73 23.37
C LEU A 43 -40.27 -12.04 24.36
N ALA A 44 -40.50 -13.32 24.65
CA ALA A 44 -41.45 -13.79 25.65
C ALA A 44 -40.99 -13.49 27.08
N GLN A 45 -39.69 -13.28 27.29
CA GLN A 45 -39.13 -12.96 28.60
C GLN A 45 -39.57 -11.57 29.10
N ASP A 46 -39.96 -11.47 30.36
CA ASP A 46 -40.57 -10.26 30.95
C ASP A 46 -39.71 -8.99 30.84
N TRP A 47 -38.38 -9.14 30.87
CA TRP A 47 -37.45 -8.01 30.73
C TRP A 47 -37.35 -7.52 29.28
N ALA A 48 -37.37 -8.44 28.30
CA ALA A 48 -37.29 -8.11 26.88
C ALA A 48 -38.57 -7.40 26.42
N ARG A 49 -39.72 -7.83 26.93
CA ARG A 49 -41.03 -7.21 26.67
C ARG A 49 -41.11 -5.74 27.14
N ARG A 50 -40.46 -5.41 28.27
CA ARG A 50 -40.39 -4.02 28.76
C ARG A 50 -39.48 -3.13 27.92
N GLN A 51 -38.51 -3.72 27.20
CA GLN A 51 -37.44 -3.01 26.50
C GLN A 51 -37.55 -3.11 24.96
N VAL A 52 -38.69 -3.55 24.42
CA VAL A 52 -38.91 -3.80 22.98
C VAL A 52 -38.52 -2.61 22.11
N SER A 53 -38.89 -1.37 22.49
CA SER A 53 -38.57 -0.17 21.70
C SER A 53 -37.06 0.06 21.56
N TYR A 54 -36.28 -0.28 22.58
CA TYR A 54 -34.82 -0.16 22.54
C TYR A 54 -34.17 -1.29 21.75
N ILE A 55 -34.69 -2.51 21.84
CA ILE A 55 -34.24 -3.64 21.00
C ILE A 55 -34.49 -3.33 19.53
N LEU A 56 -35.64 -2.74 19.20
CA LEU A 56 -35.97 -2.31 17.85
C LEU A 56 -35.00 -1.22 17.34
N PHE A 57 -34.65 -0.26 18.21
CA PHE A 57 -33.64 0.75 17.90
C PHE A 57 -32.27 0.12 17.58
N LEU A 58 -31.82 -0.84 18.38
CA LEU A 58 -30.59 -1.58 18.11
C LEU A 58 -30.66 -2.40 16.82
N ALA A 59 -31.81 -3.00 16.51
CA ALA A 59 -32.01 -3.74 15.27
C ALA A 59 -31.86 -2.84 14.03
N ILE A 60 -32.37 -1.60 14.10
CA ILE A 60 -32.20 -0.61 13.02
C ILE A 60 -30.73 -0.26 12.84
N ILE A 61 -29.98 0.01 13.93
CA ILE A 61 -28.54 0.27 13.85
C ILE A 61 -27.79 -0.92 13.27
N ALA A 62 -28.13 -2.14 13.69
CA ALA A 62 -27.53 -3.37 13.16
C ALA A 62 -27.79 -3.52 11.66
N LEU A 63 -29.00 -3.20 11.18
CA LEU A 63 -29.34 -3.20 9.76
C LEU A 63 -28.47 -2.19 8.99
N VAL A 64 -28.34 -0.96 9.49
CA VAL A 64 -27.48 0.08 8.89
C VAL A 64 -26.02 -0.35 8.87
N TYR A 65 -25.54 -1.00 9.93
CA TYR A 65 -24.18 -1.53 10.00
C TYR A 65 -23.91 -2.61 8.95
N ILE A 66 -24.84 -3.57 8.82
CA ILE A 66 -24.75 -4.62 7.80
C ILE A 66 -24.75 -3.98 6.40
N ALA A 67 -25.67 -3.04 6.14
CA ALA A 67 -25.71 -2.31 4.88
C ALA A 67 -24.37 -1.61 4.59
N ASN A 68 -23.80 -0.92 5.58
CA ASN A 68 -22.50 -0.26 5.46
C ASN A 68 -21.36 -1.27 5.18
N SER A 69 -21.37 -2.42 5.85
CA SER A 69 -20.38 -3.48 5.67
C SER A 69 -20.35 -4.02 4.23
N TYR A 70 -21.50 -4.16 3.58
CA TYR A 70 -21.57 -4.63 2.18
C TYR A 70 -20.90 -3.65 1.20
N TYR A 71 -20.94 -2.34 1.47
CA TYR A 71 -20.26 -1.35 0.62
C TYR A 71 -18.73 -1.43 0.74
N THR A 72 -18.22 -1.80 1.91
CA THR A 72 -16.78 -1.87 2.19
C THR A 72 -16.06 -2.89 1.31
N GLU A 73 -16.68 -4.02 0.98
CA GLU A 73 -16.06 -5.06 0.13
C GLU A 73 -15.78 -4.56 -1.30
N GLY A 74 -16.71 -3.78 -1.86
CA GLY A 74 -16.54 -3.17 -3.17
C GLY A 74 -15.49 -2.06 -3.16
N ILE A 75 -15.45 -1.29 -2.08
CA ILE A 75 -14.48 -0.20 -1.91
C ILE A 75 -13.06 -0.74 -1.77
N ALA A 76 -12.85 -1.79 -0.99
CA ALA A 76 -11.52 -2.41 -0.84
C ALA A 76 -10.96 -2.90 -2.18
N ARG A 77 -11.80 -3.55 -3.00
CA ARG A 77 -11.40 -4.00 -4.35
C ARG A 77 -11.08 -2.83 -5.27
N LYS A 78 -11.85 -1.74 -5.22
CA LYS A 78 -11.58 -0.53 -6.02
C LYS A 78 -10.26 0.11 -5.63
N ILE A 79 -9.93 0.17 -4.33
CA ILE A 79 -8.65 0.66 -3.85
C ILE A 79 -7.50 -0.17 -4.41
N ASP A 80 -7.63 -1.49 -4.42
CA ASP A 80 -6.60 -2.38 -4.97
C ASP A 80 -6.39 -2.17 -6.48
N ILE A 81 -7.46 -1.98 -7.24
CA ILE A 81 -7.39 -1.71 -8.69
C ILE A 81 -6.69 -0.38 -8.94
N ILE A 82 -7.18 0.70 -8.32
CA ILE A 82 -6.61 2.05 -8.48
C ILE A 82 -5.13 2.08 -8.07
N SER A 83 -4.76 1.36 -7.01
CA SER A 83 -3.36 1.26 -6.57
C SER A 83 -2.46 0.53 -7.58
N ARG A 84 -3.00 -0.47 -8.28
CA ARG A 84 -2.27 -1.15 -9.37
C ARG A 84 -2.10 -0.22 -10.56
N ASP A 85 -3.14 0.50 -10.95
CA ASP A 85 -3.09 1.44 -12.08
C ASP A 85 -2.05 2.54 -11.84
N LEU A 86 -2.01 3.12 -10.63
CA LEU A 86 -0.98 4.10 -10.25
C LEU A 86 0.43 3.52 -10.35
N LYS A 87 0.62 2.26 -9.93
CA LYS A 87 1.92 1.59 -9.96
C LYS A 87 2.37 1.33 -11.39
N GLU A 88 1.46 0.89 -12.26
CA GLU A 88 1.72 0.69 -13.68
C GLU A 88 2.11 2.00 -14.37
N LEU A 89 1.36 3.07 -14.14
CA LEU A 89 1.67 4.39 -14.69
C LEU A 89 3.04 4.92 -14.21
N GLN A 90 3.38 4.67 -12.94
CA GLN A 90 4.70 5.01 -12.40
C GLN A 90 5.81 4.19 -13.05
N PHE A 91 5.59 2.90 -13.33
CA PHE A 91 6.55 2.07 -14.06
C PHE A 91 6.77 2.58 -15.49
N GLU A 92 5.70 2.93 -16.21
CA GLU A 92 5.83 3.51 -17.56
C GLU A 92 6.63 4.81 -17.55
N TYR A 93 6.35 5.70 -16.60
CA TYR A 93 7.09 6.96 -16.45
C TYR A 93 8.58 6.71 -16.17
N ILE A 94 8.90 5.84 -15.20
CA ILE A 94 10.28 5.53 -14.84
C ILE A 94 11.00 4.87 -16.02
N SER A 95 10.36 3.94 -16.72
CA SER A 95 10.91 3.25 -17.88
C SER A 95 11.19 4.23 -19.02
N SER A 96 10.24 5.10 -19.35
CA SER A 96 10.37 6.10 -20.41
C SER A 96 11.45 7.14 -20.08
N LYS A 97 11.47 7.63 -18.84
CA LYS A 97 12.53 8.53 -18.34
C LYS A 97 13.89 7.85 -18.36
N SER A 98 13.97 6.58 -17.97
CA SER A 98 15.20 5.79 -17.99
C SER A 98 15.73 5.64 -19.42
N LYS A 99 14.86 5.37 -20.40
CA LYS A 99 15.23 5.34 -21.82
C LYS A 99 15.82 6.67 -22.29
N LEU A 100 15.18 7.79 -21.94
CA LEU A 100 15.73 9.12 -22.23
C LEU A 100 17.07 9.37 -21.54
N MET A 101 17.20 8.99 -20.26
CA MET A 101 18.47 9.11 -19.52
C MET A 101 19.57 8.23 -20.11
N HIS A 102 19.23 7.05 -20.62
CA HIS A 102 20.17 6.15 -21.28
C HIS A 102 20.66 6.74 -22.60
N GLU A 103 19.76 7.28 -23.42
CA GLU A 103 20.13 7.92 -24.70
C GLU A 103 20.89 9.25 -24.52
N SER A 104 20.57 10.02 -23.48
CA SER A 104 21.28 11.26 -23.12
C SER A 104 22.54 11.02 -22.29
N LYS A 105 22.84 9.77 -21.93
CA LYS A 105 24.05 9.43 -21.17
C LYS A 105 25.28 9.77 -22.01
N GLN A 106 26.18 10.55 -21.40
CA GLN A 106 27.42 11.01 -22.04
C GLN A 106 28.25 9.84 -22.62
N SER A 107 28.29 8.68 -21.94
CA SER A 107 28.98 7.48 -22.45
C SER A 107 28.38 6.90 -23.74
N GLU A 108 27.05 6.95 -23.89
CA GLU A 108 26.36 6.48 -25.11
C GLU A 108 26.46 7.52 -26.24
N LEU A 109 26.37 8.82 -25.90
CA LEU A 109 26.65 9.91 -26.84
C LEU A 109 28.09 9.83 -27.37
N THR A 110 29.09 9.68 -26.49
CA THR A 110 30.48 9.46 -26.91
C THR A 110 30.61 8.21 -27.77
N ARG A 111 29.91 7.11 -27.45
CA ARG A 111 29.94 5.88 -28.26
C ARG A 111 29.36 6.10 -29.67
N LYS A 112 28.23 6.81 -29.80
CA LYS A 112 27.63 7.15 -31.10
C LYS A 112 28.47 8.17 -31.89
N LEU A 113 29.10 9.13 -31.20
CA LEU A 113 29.91 10.21 -31.81
C LEU A 113 31.37 9.81 -32.08
N LYS A 114 31.83 8.63 -31.62
CA LYS A 114 33.16 8.08 -31.94
C LYS A 114 33.38 7.87 -33.44
N GLN A 115 32.31 7.61 -34.20
CA GLN A 115 32.39 7.42 -35.65
C GLN A 115 32.50 8.75 -36.41
N THR A 116 32.07 9.86 -35.81
CA THR A 116 32.13 11.21 -36.39
C THR A 116 33.38 12.00 -35.99
N GLY A 117 34.32 11.39 -35.27
CA GLY A 117 35.64 11.97 -34.97
C GLY A 117 35.70 12.91 -33.77
N LEU A 118 34.60 13.10 -33.03
CA LEU A 118 34.58 13.91 -31.81
C LEU A 118 35.12 13.11 -30.60
N LYS A 119 36.11 13.68 -29.89
CA LYS A 119 36.67 13.11 -28.64
C LYS A 119 36.11 13.84 -27.43
N GLU A 120 35.76 13.06 -26.41
CA GLU A 120 35.27 13.57 -25.13
C GLU A 120 36.37 14.34 -24.41
N SER A 121 36.05 15.55 -23.93
CA SER A 121 36.98 16.34 -23.12
C SER A 121 37.03 15.75 -21.71
N VAL A 122 38.15 15.11 -21.37
CA VAL A 122 38.40 14.48 -20.05
C VAL A 122 38.97 15.49 -19.04
N GLU A 123 39.27 16.72 -19.48
CA GLU A 123 39.77 17.76 -18.59
C GLU A 123 38.62 18.48 -17.86
N PRO A 124 38.62 18.52 -16.52
CA PRO A 124 37.65 19.29 -15.76
C PRO A 124 37.82 20.79 -16.04
N VAL A 125 36.68 21.50 -16.13
CA VAL A 125 36.64 22.94 -16.41
C VAL A 125 37.46 23.72 -15.37
N LYS A 126 38.54 24.36 -15.81
CA LYS A 126 39.37 25.22 -14.96
C LYS A 126 38.69 26.57 -14.77
N LYS A 127 38.30 26.89 -13.54
CA LYS A 127 37.80 28.23 -13.17
C LYS A 127 38.94 29.24 -13.32
N ILE A 128 38.86 30.12 -14.31
CA ILE A 128 39.77 31.26 -14.43
C ILE A 128 39.40 32.25 -13.33
N VAL A 129 40.15 32.24 -12.23
CA VAL A 129 40.03 33.25 -11.18
C VAL A 129 40.91 34.43 -11.60
N THR A 130 40.31 35.51 -12.06
CA THR A 130 41.03 36.72 -12.45
C THR A 130 41.53 37.42 -11.17
N ASN A 131 42.80 37.22 -10.82
CA ASN A 131 43.43 38.03 -9.77
C ASN A 131 43.82 39.40 -10.36
N LYS A 132 43.00 40.42 -10.10
CA LYS A 132 43.27 41.82 -10.48
C LYS A 132 44.28 42.46 -9.52
N ASN A 133 45.49 41.94 -9.36
CA ASN A 133 46.54 42.66 -8.60
C ASN A 133 47.96 42.29 -9.08
N SER A 134 48.38 42.85 -10.21
CA SER A 134 49.80 43.11 -10.51
C SER A 134 49.95 44.29 -11.46
N LYS A 135 49.64 45.49 -10.96
CA LYS A 135 50.24 46.73 -11.47
C LYS A 135 50.42 47.72 -10.32
N LYS A 136 51.58 47.65 -9.67
CA LYS A 136 52.43 48.82 -9.50
C LYS A 136 53.85 48.39 -9.22
#